data_AF-A0A2I0JEK2-F1
#
_entry.id   AF-A0A2I0JEK2-F1
#
_cell.length_a   1.000
_cell.length_b   1.000
_cell.length_c   1.000
_cell.angle_alpha   90.00
_cell.angle_beta   90.00
_cell.angle_gamma   90.00
#
_symmetry.space_group_name_H-M   'P 1'
#
loop_
_entity.id
_entity.type
_entity.pdbx_description
1 polymer ?
#
loop_
_entity_poly.entity_id
_entity_poly.type
_entity_poly.pdbx_seq_one_letter_code
_entity_poly.pdbx_strand_id
1 'polypeptide(L)' 'MAAATLSAPDAEKLSKLKAAVAGLHQISDNEKNGFINLVARYLSGEAQHIEWSKIKTPTDEVVVPYDRLAPAPD' A
#
# COMPACT_ATOMS: atom_id res chain seq x y z
N MET A 1 -8.79 5.72 -15.42
CA MET A 1 -8.72 4.81 -14.25
C MET A 1 -10.09 4.86 -13.60
N ALA A 2 -10.84 3.76 -13.58
CA ALA A 2 -12.07 3.71 -12.81
C ALA A 2 -11.66 3.69 -11.33
N ALA A 3 -12.08 4.69 -10.56
CA ALA A 3 -11.92 4.65 -9.11
C ALA A 3 -12.69 3.44 -8.59
N ALA A 4 -12.01 2.50 -7.95
CA ALA A 4 -12.67 1.33 -7.38
C ALA A 4 -13.48 1.79 -6.17
N THR A 5 -14.79 1.74 -6.28
CA THR A 5 -15.71 2.04 -5.19
C THR A 5 -15.86 0.79 -4.33
N LEU A 6 -15.61 0.90 -3.02
CA LEU A 6 -15.90 -0.17 -2.06
C LEU A 6 -17.35 -0.64 -2.25
N SER A 7 -17.54 -1.96 -2.30
CA SER A 7 -18.88 -2.54 -2.31
C SER A 7 -19.60 -2.21 -0.99
N ALA A 8 -20.93 -2.10 -1.03
CA ALA A 8 -21.74 -1.87 0.17
C ALA A 8 -21.42 -2.85 1.34
N PRO A 9 -21.32 -4.18 1.12
CA PRO A 9 -20.98 -5.09 2.22
C PRO A 9 -19.56 -4.89 2.74
N ASP A 10 -18.61 -4.51 1.90
CA ASP A 10 -17.23 -4.28 2.33
C ASP A 10 -17.06 -2.94 3.06
N ALA A 11 -17.83 -1.91 2.70
CA ALA A 11 -17.93 -0.67 3.46
C ALA A 11 -18.49 -0.91 4.87
N GLU A 12 -19.43 -1.84 5.02
CA GLU A 12 -19.97 -2.25 6.32
C GLU A 12 -18.91 -2.99 7.16
N LYS A 13 -18.17 -3.94 6.56
CA LYS A 13 -17.05 -4.62 7.24
C LYS A 13 -15.99 -3.63 7.71
N LEU A 14 -15.64 -2.66 6.88
CA LEU A 14 -14.66 -1.62 7.22
C LEU A 14 -15.15 -0.74 8.38
N SER A 15 -16.44 -0.39 8.39
CA SER A 15 -17.05 0.37 9.49
C SER A 15 -17.00 -0.41 10.82
N LYS A 16 -17.34 -1.71 10.78
CA LYS A 16 -17.23 -2.60 11.95
C LYS A 16 -15.79 -2.72 12.45
N LEU A 17 -14.83 -2.82 11.53
CA LEU A 17 -13.41 -2.90 11.87
C LEU A 17 -12.92 -1.62 12.55
N LYS A 18 -13.27 -0.44 12.03
CA LYS A 18 -12.92 0.86 12.65
C LYS A 18 -13.41 0.93 14.10
N ALA A 19 -14.63 0.47 14.37
CA ALA A 19 -15.18 0.43 15.72
C ALA A 19 -14.40 -0.54 16.62
N ALA A 20 -14.08 -1.75 16.14
CA ALA A 20 -13.31 -2.74 16.91
C ALA A 20 -11.89 -2.24 17.24
N VAL A 21 -11.23 -1.60 16.27
CA VAL A 21 -9.85 -1.10 16.39
C VAL A 21 -9.76 0.11 17.33
N ALA A 22 -10.81 0.94 17.41
CA ALA A 22 -10.85 2.08 18.33
C ALA A 22 -10.65 1.66 19.80
N GLY A 23 -11.23 0.51 20.19
CA GLY A 23 -11.14 -0.05 21.56
C GLY A 23 -9.82 -0.74 21.91
N LEU A 24 -8.85 -0.81 21.00
CA LEU A 24 -7.54 -1.41 21.26
C LEU A 24 -6.62 -0.38 21.92
N HIS A 25 -6.30 -0.56 23.20
CA HIS A 25 -5.43 0.36 23.94
C HIS A 25 -3.94 0.00 23.87
N GLN A 26 -3.63 -1.19 23.36
CA GLN A 26 -2.27 -1.72 23.24
C GLN A 26 -1.50 -1.24 22.01
N ILE A 27 -2.17 -0.54 21.09
CA ILE A 27 -1.58 0.01 19.86
C ILE A 27 -1.85 1.51 19.75
N SER A 28 -0.90 2.23 19.17
CA SER A 28 -0.99 3.65 18.90
C SER A 28 -2.05 3.99 17.85
N ASP A 29 -2.50 5.25 17.83
CA ASP A 29 -3.42 5.73 16.80
C ASP A 29 -2.82 5.63 15.39
N ASN A 30 -1.50 5.74 15.26
CA ASN A 30 -0.81 5.55 13.99
C ASN A 30 -0.95 4.10 13.47
N GLU A 31 -0.76 3.11 14.35
CA GLU A 31 -0.93 1.70 13.99
C GLU A 31 -2.39 1.36 13.66
N LYS A 32 -3.35 1.91 14.43
CA LYS A 32 -4.79 1.79 14.13
C LYS A 32 -5.10 2.30 12.72
N ASN A 33 -4.64 3.50 12.40
CA ASN A 33 -4.87 4.12 11.09
C ASN A 33 -4.18 3.34 9.96
N GLY A 34 -2.94 2.91 10.17
CA GLY A 34 -2.20 2.09 9.20
C GLY A 34 -2.92 0.77 8.90
N PHE A 35 -3.40 0.08 9.94
CA PHE A 35 -4.14 -1.17 9.79
C PHE A 35 -5.47 -0.96 9.05
N ILE A 36 -6.25 0.07 9.40
CA ILE A 36 -7.51 0.40 8.71
C ILE A 36 -7.27 0.70 7.23
N ASN A 37 -6.21 1.45 6.90
CA ASN A 37 -5.87 1.76 5.51
C ASN A 37 -5.48 0.50 4.72
N LEU A 38 -4.72 -0.40 5.35
CA LEU A 38 -4.34 -1.67 4.73
C LEU A 38 -5.58 -2.52 4.40
N VAL A 39 -6.52 -2.64 5.35
CA VAL A 39 -7.74 -3.43 5.14
C VAL A 39 -8.69 -2.75 4.16
N ALA A 40 -8.79 -1.42 4.17
CA ALA A 40 -9.57 -0.68 3.16
C ALA A 40 -9.08 -0.99 1.74
N ARG A 41 -7.76 -0.99 1.50
CA ARG A 41 -7.16 -1.38 0.21
C ARG A 41 -7.40 -2.85 -0.15
N TYR A 42 -7.37 -3.74 0.84
CA TYR A 42 -7.69 -5.15 0.63
C TYR A 42 -9.15 -5.33 0.17
N LEU A 43 -10.08 -4.65 0.83
CA LEU A 43 -11.51 -4.72 0.57
C LEU A 43 -11.95 -3.99 -0.69
N SER A 44 -11.27 -2.92 -1.09
CA SER A 44 -11.55 -2.24 -2.37
C SER A 44 -11.18 -3.11 -3.57
N GLY A 45 -10.39 -4.17 -3.37
CA GLY A 45 -9.88 -5.00 -4.45
C GLY A 45 -8.94 -4.24 -5.38
N GLU A 46 -8.39 -3.10 -4.94
CA GLU A 46 -7.39 -2.32 -5.68
C GLU A 46 -6.07 -3.08 -5.74
N ALA A 47 -6.01 -4.05 -6.64
CA ALA A 47 -4.76 -4.60 -7.13
C ALA A 47 -4.34 -3.78 -8.35
N GLN A 48 -3.12 -3.25 -8.32
CA GLN A 48 -2.50 -2.78 -9.56
C GLN A 48 -2.22 -4.01 -10.42
N HIS A 49 -3.13 -4.32 -11.34
CA HIS A 49 -2.94 -5.41 -12.28
C HIS A 49 -1.74 -5.08 -13.17
N ILE A 50 -0.70 -5.90 -13.07
CA ILE A 50 0.50 -5.74 -13.87
C ILE A 50 0.26 -6.38 -15.24
N GLU A 51 0.34 -5.57 -16.27
CA GLU A 51 0.39 -6.05 -17.65
C GLU A 51 1.84 -6.48 -17.97
N TRP A 52 2.07 -7.79 -18.07
CA TRP A 52 3.40 -8.37 -18.31
C TRP A 52 4.11 -7.81 -19.55
N SER A 53 3.37 -7.50 -20.62
CA SER A 53 3.93 -6.92 -21.85
C SER A 53 4.47 -5.50 -21.69
N LYS A 54 4.10 -4.80 -20.62
CA LYS A 54 4.58 -3.44 -20.32
C LYS A 54 5.82 -3.42 -19.43
N ILE A 55 6.23 -4.56 -18.88
CA ILE A 55 7.43 -4.66 -18.03
C ILE A 55 8.68 -4.49 -18.90
N LYS A 56 9.62 -3.67 -18.42
CA LYS A 56 10.92 -3.43 -19.06
C LYS A 56 12.04 -3.63 -18.05
N THR A 57 13.18 -4.14 -18.51
CA THR A 57 14.40 -4.17 -17.70
C THR A 57 14.79 -2.73 -17.32
N PRO A 58 15.05 -2.44 -16.04
CA PRO A 58 15.55 -1.12 -15.63
C PRO A 58 16.87 -0.78 -16.32
N THR A 59 17.11 0.50 -16.58
CA THR A 59 18.39 1.00 -17.11
C THR A 59 19.39 1.23 -15.98
N ASP A 60 20.68 1.35 -16.34
CA ASP A 60 21.75 1.72 -15.42
C ASP A 60 21.57 3.13 -14.81
N GLU A 61 20.63 3.93 -15.31
CA GLU A 61 20.25 5.23 -14.71
C GLU A 61 19.24 5.04 -13.58
N VAL A 62 18.37 4.03 -13.67
CA VAL A 62 17.36 3.71 -12.65
C VAL A 62 17.92 2.78 -11.59
N VAL A 63 18.73 1.79 -12.00
CA VAL A 63 19.42 0.85 -11.13
C VAL A 63 20.91 0.98 -11.41
N VAL A 64 21.54 1.95 -10.76
CA VAL A 64 22.95 2.28 -10.96
C VAL A 64 23.84 1.14 -10.44
N PRO A 65 24.78 0.61 -11.25
CA PRO A 65 25.77 -0.34 -10.77
C PRO A 65 26.60 0.26 -9.64
N TYR A 66 26.86 -0.51 -8.59
CA TYR A 66 27.55 -0.05 -7.38
C TYR A 66 28.91 0.59 -7.70
N ASP A 67 29.69 0.01 -8.60
CA ASP A 67 31.02 0.50 -8.99
C ASP A 67 30.99 1.86 -9.72
N ARG A 68 29.80 2.33 -10.11
CA ARG A 68 29.58 3.65 -10.72
C ARG A 68 29.03 4.69 -9.74
N LEU A 69 28.79 4.31 -8.48
CA LEU A 69 28.37 5.26 -7.45
C LEU A 69 29.53 6.17 -7.07
N ALA A 70 29.21 7.43 -6.80
CA ALA A 70 30.19 8.36 -6.23
C ALA A 70 30.70 7.82 -4.88
N PRO A 71 32.00 7.95 -4.58
CA PRO A 71 32.53 7.56 -3.28
C PRO A 71 31.87 8.39 -2.17
N ALA A 72 31.82 7.82 -0.96
CA ALA A 72 31.35 8.57 0.21
C ALA A 72 32.25 9.79 0.46
N PRO A 73 31.72 10.92 0.95
CA PRO A 73 32.53 12.07 1.33
C PRO A 73 33.50 11.69 2.46
N ASP A 74 34.68 12.32 2.45
CA ASP A 74 35.65 12.29 3.57
C ASP A 74 35.12 13.04 4.81
#